data_AF-A0A962W7K0-F1
#
_entry.id   AF-A0A962W7K0-F1
#
_cell.length_a   1.000
_cell.length_b   1.000
_cell.length_c   1.000
_cell.angle_alpha   90.00
_cell.angle_beta   90.00
_cell.angle_gamma   90.00
#
_symmetry.space_group_name_H-M   'P 1'
#
loop_
_entity.id
_entity.type
_entity.pdbx_description
1 polymer ?
#
loop_
_entity_poly.entity_id
_entity_poly.type
_entity_poly.pdbx_seq_one_letter_code
_entity_poly.pdbx_strand_id
1 'polypeptide(L)' 'LQRLQQLGMAQVLARRGIGGIADFTRIRCLHTWYAAHLVVPNTIGALLEEWWRLPVADRDAAGGHPVCGTRADRTTAPE' A
#
# COMPACT_ATOMS: atom_id res chain seq x y z
N LEU A 1 16.48 -5.89 -16.10
CA LEU A 1 16.31 -4.83 -17.13
C LEU A 1 15.94 -5.35 -18.52
N GLN A 2 16.55 -6.43 -19.00
CA GLN A 2 16.34 -6.96 -20.37
C GLN A 2 14.86 -7.18 -20.74
N ARG A 3 14.04 -7.73 -19.83
CA ARG A 3 12.60 -7.91 -20.05
C ARG A 3 11.83 -6.59 -20.20
N LEU A 4 12.18 -5.57 -19.42
CA LEU A 4 11.55 -4.25 -19.50
C LEU A 4 11.93 -3.52 -20.78
N GLN A 5 13.13 -3.74 -21.29
CA GLN A 5 13.57 -3.22 -22.58
C GLN A 5 12.80 -3.88 -23.73
N GLN A 6 12.66 -5.22 -23.72
CA GLN A 6 11.88 -5.96 -24.71
C GLN A 6 10.40 -5.50 -24.76
N LEU A 7 9.83 -5.11 -23.63
CA LEU A 7 8.46 -4.64 -23.52
C LEU A 7 8.30 -3.13 -23.76
N GLY A 8 9.39 -2.40 -24.07
CA GLY A 8 9.36 -0.94 -24.24
C GLY A 8 9.04 -0.15 -22.96
N MET A 9 9.04 -0.79 -21.79
CA MET A 9 8.65 -0.18 -20.52
C MET A 9 9.81 0.50 -19.78
N ALA A 10 11.05 0.21 -20.14
CA ALA A 10 12.23 0.71 -19.42
C ALA A 10 12.26 2.25 -19.31
N GLN A 11 11.93 2.96 -20.39
CA GLN A 11 11.96 4.42 -20.40
C GLN A 11 10.84 5.04 -19.56
N VAL A 12 9.66 4.43 -19.56
CA VAL A 12 8.54 4.88 -18.71
C VAL A 12 8.85 4.67 -17.24
N LEU A 13 9.39 3.50 -16.89
CA LEU A 13 9.80 3.21 -15.51
C LEU A 13 10.87 4.18 -15.02
N ALA A 14 11.87 4.48 -15.86
CA ALA A 14 12.92 5.44 -15.51
C ALA A 14 12.39 6.87 -15.28
N ARG A 15 11.37 7.29 -16.05
CA ARG A 15 10.81 8.64 -15.95
C ARG A 15 9.76 8.78 -14.87
N ARG A 16 8.96 7.75 -14.62
CA ARG A 16 7.78 7.81 -13.75
C ARG A 16 7.90 7.02 -12.47
N GLY A 17 8.93 6.20 -12.30
CA GLY A 17 9.09 5.34 -11.14
C GLY A 17 8.03 4.24 -11.02
N ILE A 18 8.01 3.58 -9.87
CA ILE A 18 7.07 2.49 -9.56
C ILE A 18 5.65 3.06 -9.48
N GLY A 19 4.71 2.49 -10.23
CA GLY A 19 3.30 2.91 -10.21
C GLY A 19 3.05 4.36 -10.64
N GLY A 20 4.04 5.05 -11.20
CA GLY A 20 3.93 6.47 -11.54
C GLY A 20 4.33 7.44 -10.43
N ILE A 21 5.04 6.99 -9.38
CA ILE A 21 5.67 7.87 -8.37
C ILE A 21 6.82 8.67 -9.02
N ALA A 22 6.46 9.78 -9.66
CA ALA A 22 7.39 10.76 -10.19
C ALA A 22 7.58 11.96 -9.22
N ASP A 23 6.63 12.15 -8.31
CA ASP A 23 6.61 13.23 -7.34
C ASP A 23 6.56 12.65 -5.92
N PHE A 24 7.67 12.81 -5.20
CA PHE A 24 7.84 12.31 -3.83
C PHE A 24 7.24 13.24 -2.77
N THR A 25 6.73 14.41 -3.15
CA THR A 25 6.09 15.34 -2.21
C THR A 25 4.62 15.00 -1.96
N ARG A 26 4.04 14.09 -2.76
CA ARG A 26 2.61 13.77 -2.72
C ARG A 26 2.36 12.26 -2.77
N ILE A 27 1.44 11.81 -1.94
CA ILE A 27 0.96 10.43 -1.98
C ILE A 27 -0.34 10.41 -2.79
N ARG A 28 -0.28 9.89 -4.01
CA ARG A 28 -1.49 9.67 -4.83
C ARG A 28 -2.31 8.50 -4.30
N CYS A 29 -1.63 7.38 -4.03
CA CYS A 29 -2.27 6.16 -3.59
C CYS A 29 -1.27 5.32 -2.76
N LEU A 30 -1.70 4.83 -1.60
CA LEU A 30 -0.82 4.15 -0.63
C LEU A 30 -0.18 2.88 -1.21
N HIS A 31 -0.91 2.11 -2.01
CA HIS A 31 -0.42 0.84 -2.56
C HIS A 31 0.82 1.01 -3.47
N THR A 32 0.97 2.13 -4.18
CA THR A 32 2.16 2.35 -5.02
C THR A 32 3.40 2.64 -4.19
N TRP A 33 3.23 3.38 -3.09
CA TRP A 33 4.31 3.65 -2.13
C TRP A 33 4.73 2.40 -1.38
N TYR A 34 3.77 1.52 -1.05
CA TYR A 34 4.08 0.20 -0.51
C TYR A 34 4.80 -0.68 -1.54
N ALA A 35 4.35 -0.73 -2.79
CA ALA A 35 5.07 -1.45 -3.85
C ALA A 35 6.51 -0.93 -4.04
N ALA A 36 6.73 0.38 -3.90
CA ALA A 36 8.07 0.95 -3.92
C ALA A 36 8.90 0.55 -2.69
N HIS A 37 8.28 0.48 -1.51
CA HIS A 37 8.91 0.04 -0.26
C HIS A 37 9.48 -1.38 -0.38
N LEU A 38 8.77 -2.27 -1.07
CA LEU A 38 9.20 -3.65 -1.31
C LEU A 38 10.47 -3.76 -2.18
N VAL A 39 10.79 -2.73 -2.97
CA VAL A 39 12.02 -2.68 -3.77
C VAL A 39 13.14 -1.94 -3.04
N VAL A 40 12.82 -0.78 -2.48
CA VAL A 40 13.70 0.02 -1.63
C VAL A 40 12.89 0.51 -0.43
N PRO A 41 13.29 0.13 0.80
CA PRO A 41 12.58 0.55 2.00
C PRO A 41 12.40 2.08 2.06
N ASN A 42 11.20 2.51 2.44
CA ASN A 42 10.82 3.91 2.61
C ASN A 42 9.88 4.10 3.81
N THR A 43 9.77 5.35 4.27
CA THR A 43 9.01 5.71 5.48
C THR A 43 7.53 5.31 5.41
N ILE A 44 6.88 5.49 4.26
CA ILE A 44 5.45 5.18 4.12
C ILE A 44 5.21 3.68 4.28
N GLY A 45 6.03 2.84 3.64
CA GLY A 45 5.88 1.40 3.80
C GLY A 45 6.20 0.92 5.21
N ALA A 46 7.17 1.52 5.90
CA ALA A 46 7.45 1.17 7.30
C ALA A 46 6.26 1.50 8.23
N LEU A 47 5.61 2.65 8.04
CA LEU A 47 4.39 3.01 8.78
C LEU A 47 3.24 2.04 8.51
N LEU A 48 3.10 1.63 7.26
CA LEU A 48 2.11 0.65 6.84
C LEU A 48 2.38 -0.73 7.46
N GLU A 49 3.61 -1.20 7.43
CA GLU A 49 4.01 -2.47 8.07
C GLU A 49 3.73 -2.46 9.56
N GLU A 50 4.08 -1.38 10.27
CA GLU A 50 3.78 -1.22 11.69
C GLU A 50 2.27 -1.28 11.95
N TRP A 51 1.48 -0.54 11.17
CA TRP A 51 0.02 -0.55 11.28
C TRP A 51 -0.57 -1.97 11.10
N TRP A 52 -0.06 -2.73 10.13
CA TRP A 52 -0.49 -4.11 9.90
C TRP A 52 0.12 -5.13 10.86
N ARG A 53 1.07 -4.74 11.69
CA ARG A 53 1.64 -5.58 12.74
C ARG A 53 0.89 -5.47 14.06
N LEU A 54 0.27 -4.32 14.34
CA LEU A 54 -0.54 -4.10 15.54
C LEU A 54 -1.71 -5.11 15.63
N PRO A 55 -2.09 -5.59 16.82
CA PRO A 55 -3.33 -6.32 17.03
C PRO A 55 -4.55 -5.52 16.57
N VAL A 56 -5.61 -6.18 16.08
CA VAL A 56 -6.83 -5.49 15.58
C VAL A 56 -7.44 -4.59 16.67
N ALA A 57 -7.47 -5.06 17.93
CA ALA A 57 -7.94 -4.28 19.07
C ALA A 57 -7.19 -2.94 19.25
N ASP A 58 -5.90 -2.93 18.93
CA ASP A 58 -5.05 -1.73 19.08
C ASP A 58 -5.15 -0.80 17.87
N ARG A 59 -5.54 -1.31 16.69
CA ARG A 59 -5.77 -0.51 15.48
C ARG A 59 -7.03 0.34 15.57
N ASP A 60 -8.10 -0.23 16.15
CA ASP A 60 -9.37 0.47 16.32
C ASP A 60 -9.21 1.63 17.33
N ALA A 61 -8.43 1.41 18.40
CA ALA A 61 -8.05 2.45 19.36
C ALA A 61 -7.19 3.56 18.74
N ALA A 62 -6.37 3.24 17.73
CA ALA A 62 -5.58 4.20 16.96
C ALA A 62 -6.37 4.97 15.89
N GLY A 63 -7.71 4.83 15.84
CA GLY A 63 -8.57 5.50 14.88
C GLY A 63 -8.84 4.69 13.61
N GLY A 64 -8.69 3.37 13.66
CA GLY A 64 -9.05 2.44 12.59
C GLY A 64 -10.53 2.58 12.22
N HIS A 65 -10.81 3.27 11.12
CA HIS A 65 -12.14 3.22 10.52
C HIS A 65 -12.34 1.81 9.95
N PRO A 66 -13.53 1.19 10.10
CA PRO A 66 -13.80 -0.10 9.48
C PRO A 66 -13.50 0.03 7.99
N VAL A 67 -12.54 -0.77 7.51
CA VAL A 67 -12.19 -0.77 6.09
C VAL A 67 -13.45 -1.13 5.32
N CYS A 68 -13.82 -0.33 4.32
CA CYS A 68 -14.94 -0.60 3.43
C CYS A 68 -14.70 -1.95 2.75
N GLY A 69 -15.20 -3.04 3.36
CA GLY A 69 -14.85 -4.42 2.96
C GLY A 69 -14.67 -5.42 4.09
N THR A 70 -14.51 -5.02 5.37
CA THR A 70 -14.76 -5.97 6.47
C THR A 70 -16.25 -6.22 6.49
N ARG A 71 -16.67 -7.29 5.80
CA ARG A 71 -17.94 -7.96 6.08
C ARG A 71 -17.91 -8.28 7.57
N ALA A 72 -18.47 -7.37 8.37
CA ALA A 72 -18.82 -7.66 9.74
C ALA A 72 -19.53 -9.01 9.71
N ASP A 73 -19.01 -9.88 10.56
CA ASP A 73 -19.52 -11.21 10.84
C ASP A 73 -21.05 -11.27 10.64
N ARG A 74 -21.48 -12.07 9.66
CA ARG A 74 -22.90 -12.30 9.36
C ARG A 74 -23.44 -13.49 10.19
N THR A 75 -22.85 -13.78 11.35
CA THR A 75 -23.12 -15.00 12.12
C THR A 75 -23.65 -14.72 13.54
N THR A 76 -23.99 -13.48 13.90
CA THR A 76 -24.63 -13.18 15.20
C THR A 76 -25.84 -12.26 15.06
N ALA A 77 -26.87 -12.71 14.33
CA ALA A 77 -28.23 -12.20 14.53
C ALA A 77 -29.07 -13.34 15.13
N PRO A 78 -29.70 -13.18 16.30
CA PRO A 78 -30.70 -14.13 16.78
C PRO A 78 -31.96 -14.05 15.90
N GLU A 79 -32.65 -15.19 15.77
CA GLU A 79 -33.85 -15.40 14.93
C GLU A 79 -35.04 -14.49 15.29
#